data_AF-A0A9W8LIU3-F1
#
_entry.id   AF-A0A9W8LIU3-F1
#
_cell.length_a   1.000
_cell.length_b   1.000
_cell.length_c   1.000
_cell.angle_alpha   90.00
_cell.angle_beta   90.00
_cell.angle_gamma   90.00
#
_symmetry.space_group_name_H-M   'P 1'
#
loop_
_entity.id
_entity.type
_entity.pdbx_description
1 polymer ?
#
loop_
_entity_poly.entity_id
_entity_poly.type
_entity_poly.pdbx_seq_one_letter_code
_entity_poly.pdbx_strand_id
1 'polypeptide(L)'
;MTCDLTDPQIAEAYRRILADDGLDWMVIGYGSTRDRLSLYASGGGGVAEMALQVPDEVVFCFVAFEGSRVLVTHVSDKISGVQRARGLAHQKEIAGFFSHHDVTVNTSKPSELTATMLRDRTRHLAIRSAPMKTMAVMRRVRVLLSKVAGSLGRSDSVQHPKLKSSVWRQRSHGSSLPSSPLAASFAAAEFGAEELPAVAEEAPVAAAEALPAAAADEQPAAEPETAPEAAPEAAPEAPEAPAVADDDSSDAAPTKDAPLESPPTPKSFSEHAAAPYSPAVADEFQPADSPIYSNFDRGELSPTIAESHTHQPLDAVSRRTSAASGSALSTPSTEQQQQQQPKHGSRRGRRHDNALPPSQPEVALMLDQVRARRKTVVELAHNTGILGEKYFDCLRGFTSIQEPNKAFWKRRYFAVAENTLFMYTNECSRTPSDFMPMSSIVSPPRDAEDEVLMPHSIAVDFGAGECYMYFDSASMRQAFEAEVAKAIAAAAE
;
A
#
# COMPACT_ATOMS: atom_id res chain seq x y z
N MET A 1 8.86 -22.72 2.37
CA MET A 1 9.86 -22.62 3.46
C MET A 1 9.14 -21.97 4.61
N THR A 2 9.07 -22.66 5.75
CA THR A 2 8.34 -22.21 6.95
C THR A 2 9.35 -21.70 7.98
N CYS A 3 9.06 -20.56 8.58
CA CYS A 3 9.87 -19.96 9.62
C CYS A 3 9.50 -20.56 10.99
N ASP A 4 10.48 -21.05 11.72
CA ASP A 4 10.31 -21.57 13.08
C ASP A 4 10.36 -20.43 14.10
N LEU A 5 9.23 -20.19 14.76
CA LEU A 5 9.00 -19.17 15.81
C LEU A 5 8.77 -19.82 17.19
N THR A 6 9.22 -21.08 17.40
CA THR A 6 8.95 -21.84 18.63
C THR A 6 9.74 -21.40 19.86
N ASP A 7 10.62 -20.40 19.75
CA ASP A 7 11.37 -19.87 20.89
C ASP A 7 10.41 -19.25 21.93
N PRO A 8 10.31 -19.83 23.15
CA PRO A 8 9.39 -19.35 24.17
C PRO A 8 9.67 -17.91 24.61
N GLN A 9 10.93 -17.45 24.48
CA GLN A 9 11.32 -16.09 24.85
C GLN A 9 10.67 -15.05 23.93
N ILE A 10 10.44 -15.38 22.65
CA ILE A 10 9.75 -14.50 21.71
C ILE A 10 8.29 -14.30 22.15
N ALA A 11 7.60 -15.40 22.48
CA ALA A 11 6.21 -15.36 22.92
C ALA A 11 6.05 -14.65 24.28
N GLU A 12 7.03 -14.76 25.18
CA GLU A 12 7.06 -14.03 26.44
C GLU A 12 7.27 -12.53 26.24
N ALA A 13 8.31 -12.13 25.50
CA ALA A 13 8.60 -10.73 25.20
C ALA A 13 7.42 -10.06 24.48
N TYR A 14 6.81 -10.75 23.50
CA TYR A 14 5.63 -10.26 22.80
C TYR A 14 4.46 -9.97 23.75
N ARG A 15 4.13 -10.91 24.64
CA ARG A 15 3.06 -10.72 25.64
C ARG A 15 3.34 -9.55 26.57
N ARG A 16 4.60 -9.34 26.98
CA ARG A 16 4.97 -8.22 27.84
C ARG A 16 4.82 -6.87 27.15
N ILE A 17 5.16 -6.78 25.86
CA ILE A 17 4.91 -5.56 25.05
C ILE A 17 3.40 -5.30 24.90
N LEU A 18 2.59 -6.35 24.70
CA LEU A 18 1.13 -6.17 24.61
C LEU A 18 0.48 -5.74 25.94
N ALA A 19 1.08 -6.12 27.07
CA ALA A 19 0.61 -5.79 28.40
C ALA A 19 1.13 -4.43 28.92
N ASP A 20 1.96 -3.73 28.14
CA ASP A 20 2.65 -2.49 28.53
C ASP A 20 3.44 -2.66 29.86
N ASP A 21 4.04 -3.84 30.09
CA ASP A 21 4.76 -4.22 31.32
C ASP A 21 6.23 -3.72 31.34
N GLY A 22 6.44 -2.47 30.89
CA GLY A 22 7.75 -1.82 30.83
C GLY A 22 8.71 -2.37 29.75
N LEU A 23 8.26 -3.32 28.93
CA LEU A 23 8.95 -3.76 27.71
C LEU A 23 8.27 -3.08 26.52
N ASP A 24 9.00 -2.24 25.80
CA ASP A 24 8.44 -1.50 24.66
C ASP A 24 8.83 -2.12 23.33
N TRP A 25 9.96 -2.83 23.28
CA TRP A 25 10.49 -3.36 22.04
C TRP A 25 11.20 -4.70 22.22
N MET A 26 11.26 -5.47 21.12
CA MET A 26 12.10 -6.65 20.99
C MET A 26 12.69 -6.76 19.59
N VAL A 27 13.87 -7.39 19.48
CA VAL A 27 14.57 -7.69 18.24
C VAL A 27 14.74 -9.20 18.15
N ILE A 28 14.27 -9.80 17.06
CA ILE A 28 14.43 -11.22 16.75
C ILE A 28 15.22 -11.40 15.45
N GLY A 29 16.09 -12.41 15.42
CA GLY A 29 16.96 -12.70 14.29
C GLY A 29 17.22 -14.19 14.14
N TYR A 30 17.83 -14.58 13.02
CA TYR A 30 18.06 -16.00 12.67
C TYR A 30 19.22 -16.65 13.44
N GLY A 31 20.09 -15.84 14.02
CA GLY A 31 21.32 -16.29 14.67
C GLY A 31 22.22 -17.00 13.68
N SER A 32 22.75 -18.13 14.12
CA SER A 32 23.49 -19.07 13.28
C SER A 32 22.59 -20.02 12.48
N THR A 33 21.27 -19.95 12.66
CA THR A 33 20.34 -20.90 12.05
C THR A 33 19.77 -20.36 10.73
N ARG A 34 19.19 -21.26 9.93
CA ARG A 34 18.67 -20.90 8.62
C ARG A 34 17.23 -20.39 8.67
N ASP A 35 16.41 -21.08 9.45
CA ASP A 35 14.94 -20.98 9.42
C ASP A 35 14.34 -20.80 10.82
N ARG A 36 15.15 -20.70 11.88
CA ARG A 36 14.68 -20.53 13.27
C ARG A 36 15.00 -19.13 13.77
N LEU A 37 13.97 -18.43 14.25
CA LEU A 37 14.14 -17.13 14.88
C LEU A 37 14.38 -17.30 16.38
N SER A 38 15.24 -16.43 16.90
CA SER A 38 15.58 -16.35 18.33
C SER A 38 15.52 -14.91 18.80
N LEU A 39 15.20 -14.71 20.07
CA LEU A 39 15.22 -13.39 20.69
C LEU A 39 16.66 -12.91 20.89
N TYR A 40 17.02 -11.77 20.30
CA TYR A 40 18.35 -11.17 20.46
C TYR A 40 18.39 -10.21 21.64
N ALA A 41 17.43 -9.29 21.67
CA ALA A 41 17.37 -8.24 22.66
C ALA A 41 15.93 -7.78 22.86
N SER A 42 15.64 -7.24 24.04
CA SER A 42 14.39 -6.57 24.35
C SER A 42 14.62 -5.50 25.41
N GLY A 43 13.78 -4.47 25.45
CA GLY A 43 13.98 -3.34 26.35
C GLY A 43 12.81 -2.36 26.40
N GLY A 44 12.96 -1.32 27.23
CA GLY A 44 11.95 -0.28 27.49
C GLY A 44 12.44 1.14 27.18
N GLY A 45 13.62 1.31 26.59
CA GLY A 45 14.16 2.61 26.15
C GLY A 45 13.65 3.07 24.78
N GLY A 46 12.55 2.48 24.30
CA GLY A 46 11.93 2.79 23.02
C GLY A 46 12.84 2.61 21.80
N VAL A 47 12.53 3.35 20.74
CA VAL A 47 13.14 3.19 19.40
C VAL A 47 14.63 3.49 19.39
N ALA A 48 15.09 4.46 20.19
CA ALA A 48 16.50 4.87 20.21
C ALA A 48 17.39 3.77 20.80
N GLU A 49 16.95 3.12 21.89
CA GLU A 49 17.66 1.98 22.46
C GLU A 49 17.59 0.77 21.53
N MET A 50 16.40 0.47 20.98
CA MET A 50 16.20 -0.61 20.02
C MET A 50 17.16 -0.50 18.82
N ALA A 51 17.29 0.68 18.23
CA ALA A 51 18.13 0.90 17.06
C ALA A 51 19.63 0.61 17.30
N LEU A 52 20.10 0.73 18.55
CA LEU A 52 21.47 0.38 18.94
C LEU A 52 21.69 -1.14 19.03
N GLN A 53 20.61 -1.91 19.19
CA GLN A 53 20.62 -3.36 19.35
C GLN A 53 20.36 -4.11 18.04
N VAL A 54 20.19 -3.39 16.92
CA VAL A 54 19.97 -3.96 15.59
C VAL A 54 21.33 -4.36 14.97
N PRO A 55 21.60 -5.66 14.76
CA PRO A 55 22.85 -6.12 14.14
C PRO A 55 22.83 -5.97 12.60
N ASP A 56 24.01 -6.12 12.00
CA ASP A 56 24.23 -6.07 10.54
C ASP A 56 23.72 -7.33 9.80
N GLU A 57 22.46 -7.71 10.02
CA GLU A 57 21.84 -8.88 9.37
C GLU A 57 20.34 -8.67 9.09
N VAL A 58 19.59 -9.75 8.82
CA VAL A 58 18.12 -9.70 8.72
C VAL A 58 17.54 -9.88 10.11
N VAL A 59 16.91 -8.84 10.64
CA VAL A 59 16.17 -8.92 11.91
C VAL A 59 14.78 -8.34 11.77
N PHE A 60 13.89 -8.79 12.64
CA PHE A 60 12.54 -8.26 12.79
C PHE A 60 12.45 -7.63 14.17
N CYS A 61 12.01 -6.39 14.22
CA CYS A 61 11.81 -5.67 15.47
C CYS A 61 10.32 -5.43 15.67
N PHE A 62 9.81 -5.71 16.86
CA PHE A 62 8.45 -5.38 17.24
C PHE A 62 8.50 -4.31 18.32
N VAL A 63 7.88 -3.16 18.09
CA VAL A 63 7.96 -1.99 18.99
C VAL A 63 6.60 -1.35 19.22
N ALA A 64 6.27 -1.09 20.47
CA ALA A 64 5.20 -0.19 20.88
C ALA A 64 5.70 1.26 20.79
N PHE A 65 5.05 2.07 19.97
CA PHE A 65 5.42 3.46 19.72
C PHE A 65 4.18 4.34 19.64
N GLU A 66 4.04 5.29 20.57
CA GLU A 66 2.93 6.27 20.61
C GLU A 66 1.54 5.62 20.53
N GLY A 67 1.36 4.47 21.20
CA GLY A 67 0.10 3.71 21.23
C GLY A 67 -0.19 2.89 19.97
N SER A 68 0.74 2.87 19.02
CA SER A 68 0.71 1.96 17.86
C SER A 68 1.77 0.86 18.01
N ARG A 69 1.54 -0.29 17.41
CA ARG A 69 2.46 -1.42 17.37
C ARG A 69 3.05 -1.52 15.98
N VAL A 70 4.37 -1.39 15.88
CA VAL A 70 5.08 -1.34 14.61
C VAL A 70 5.95 -2.59 14.47
N LEU A 71 5.79 -3.30 13.36
CA LEU A 71 6.66 -4.39 12.96
C LEU A 71 7.68 -3.87 11.95
N VAL A 72 8.94 -3.78 12.37
CA VAL A 72 10.05 -3.32 11.54
C VAL A 72 10.80 -4.51 10.97
N THR A 73 10.95 -4.60 9.66
CA THR A 73 11.84 -5.55 8.99
C THR A 73 13.13 -4.83 8.62
N HIS A 74 14.21 -5.13 9.32
CA HIS A 74 15.53 -4.60 8.99
C HIS A 74 16.29 -5.59 8.12
N VAL A 75 16.79 -5.11 6.98
CA VAL A 75 17.56 -5.91 6.03
C VAL A 75 18.86 -5.19 5.75
N SER A 76 19.93 -5.53 6.48
CA SER A 76 21.23 -4.91 6.27
C SER A 76 21.71 -5.03 4.82
N ASP A 77 22.42 -4.02 4.33
CA ASP A 77 23.01 -4.02 2.99
C ASP A 77 24.25 -4.93 2.87
N LYS A 78 24.78 -5.42 4.00
CA LYS A 78 25.97 -6.28 4.04
C LYS A 78 25.68 -7.77 3.86
N ILE A 79 24.41 -8.19 3.90
CA ILE A 79 24.02 -9.60 3.79
C ILE A 79 24.01 -10.09 2.34
N SER A 80 24.07 -11.40 2.17
CA SER A 80 23.91 -12.04 0.86
C SER A 80 22.49 -11.87 0.29
N GLY A 81 22.36 -11.87 -1.03
CA GLY A 81 21.05 -11.84 -1.70
C GLY A 81 20.12 -12.99 -1.31
N VAL A 82 20.68 -14.16 -1.00
CA VAL A 82 19.92 -15.34 -0.54
C VAL A 82 19.32 -15.12 0.85
N GLN A 83 20.10 -14.57 1.79
CA GLN A 83 19.60 -14.22 3.12
C GLN A 83 18.52 -13.13 3.04
N ARG A 84 18.74 -12.10 2.21
CA ARG A 84 17.76 -11.05 1.92
C ARG A 84 16.44 -11.62 1.42
N ALA A 85 16.49 -12.46 0.38
CA ALA A 85 15.30 -13.09 -0.19
C ALA A 85 14.55 -13.96 0.83
N ARG A 86 15.28 -14.73 1.65
CA ARG A 86 14.68 -15.54 2.73
C ARG A 86 13.98 -14.67 3.77
N GLY A 87 14.64 -13.62 4.24
CA GLY A 87 14.06 -12.66 5.18
C GLY A 87 12.71 -12.10 4.71
N LEU A 88 12.68 -11.64 3.46
CA LEU A 88 11.45 -11.10 2.85
C LEU A 88 10.37 -12.18 2.63
N ALA A 89 10.75 -13.41 2.30
CA ALA A 89 9.80 -14.51 2.16
C ALA A 89 9.13 -14.86 3.50
N HIS A 90 9.88 -14.82 4.61
CA HIS A 90 9.35 -15.10 5.95
C HIS A 90 8.61 -13.91 6.58
N GLN A 91 8.76 -12.69 6.04
CA GLN A 91 8.11 -11.48 6.56
C GLN A 91 6.59 -11.67 6.75
N LYS A 92 5.91 -12.34 5.82
CA LYS A 92 4.46 -12.56 5.88
C LYS A 92 4.05 -13.48 7.04
N GLU A 93 4.81 -14.55 7.27
CA GLU A 93 4.55 -15.51 8.36
C GLU A 93 4.78 -14.86 9.72
N ILE A 94 5.85 -14.07 9.84
CA ILE A 94 6.19 -13.31 11.05
C ILE A 94 5.14 -12.22 11.34
N ALA A 95 4.68 -11.51 10.31
CA ALA A 95 3.58 -10.55 10.46
C ALA A 95 2.28 -11.24 10.91
N GLY A 96 2.01 -12.47 10.43
CA GLY A 96 0.89 -13.28 10.89
C GLY A 96 1.01 -13.70 12.36
N PHE A 97 2.21 -14.06 12.82
CA PHE A 97 2.47 -14.38 14.22
C PHE A 97 2.26 -13.16 15.13
N PHE A 98 2.72 -11.98 14.70
CA PHE A 98 2.51 -10.71 15.39
C PHE A 98 1.20 -10.03 14.98
N SER A 99 0.07 -10.73 15.10
CA SER A 99 -1.24 -10.26 14.61
C SER A 99 -1.71 -8.90 15.11
N HIS A 100 -1.15 -8.40 16.21
CA HIS A 100 -1.47 -7.08 16.80
C HIS A 100 -0.58 -5.93 16.29
N HIS A 101 0.16 -6.09 15.19
CA HIS A 101 0.86 -4.95 14.57
C HIS A 101 -0.12 -4.08 13.78
N ASP A 102 0.04 -2.77 13.85
CA ASP A 102 -0.78 -1.81 13.10
C ASP A 102 -0.13 -1.40 11.78
N VAL A 103 1.21 -1.28 11.77
CA VAL A 103 2.00 -0.86 10.61
C VAL A 103 3.25 -1.73 10.49
N THR A 104 3.60 -2.07 9.24
CA THR A 104 4.88 -2.67 8.89
C THR A 104 5.82 -1.63 8.28
N VAL A 105 7.10 -1.67 8.63
CA VAL A 105 8.12 -0.76 8.12
C VAL A 105 9.35 -1.55 7.70
N ASN A 106 9.91 -1.28 6.53
CA ASN A 106 11.14 -1.91 6.09
C ASN A 106 12.28 -0.87 6.09
N THR A 107 13.46 -1.23 6.60
CA THR A 107 14.66 -0.38 6.60
C THR A 107 15.91 -1.16 6.21
N SER A 108 16.92 -0.48 5.66
CA SER A 108 18.21 -1.12 5.36
C SER A 108 19.36 -0.62 6.24
N LYS A 109 19.17 0.52 6.93
CA LYS A 109 20.16 1.08 7.85
C LYS A 109 19.56 1.28 9.25
N PRO A 110 20.27 0.88 10.33
CA PRO A 110 19.79 1.14 11.68
C PRO A 110 19.62 2.63 11.97
N SER A 111 20.41 3.50 11.33
CA SER A 111 20.30 4.96 11.46
C SER A 111 19.00 5.55 10.91
N GLU A 112 18.25 4.81 10.08
CA GLU A 112 16.93 5.22 9.60
C GLU A 112 15.83 4.99 10.65
N LEU A 113 16.09 4.15 11.65
CA LEU A 113 15.18 3.84 12.76
C LEU A 113 15.16 4.97 13.77
N THR A 114 14.52 6.07 13.37
CA THR A 114 14.32 7.26 14.20
C THR A 114 12.86 7.36 14.64
N ALA A 115 12.62 7.98 15.81
CA ALA A 115 11.27 8.27 16.28
C ALA A 115 10.47 9.11 15.28
N THR A 116 11.13 10.03 14.56
CA THR A 116 10.51 10.81 13.47
C THR A 116 10.00 9.93 12.34
N MET A 117 10.78 8.94 11.91
CA MET A 117 10.37 8.02 10.85
C MET A 117 9.17 7.16 11.27
N LEU A 118 9.19 6.61 12.49
CA LEU A 118 8.06 5.83 13.00
C LEU A 118 6.81 6.70 13.18
N ARG A 119 6.96 7.94 13.67
CA ARG A 119 5.85 8.88 13.79
C ARG A 119 5.23 9.19 12.43
N ASP A 120 6.03 9.45 11.40
CA ASP A 120 5.52 9.70 10.06
C ASP A 120 4.76 8.50 9.48
N ARG A 121 5.14 7.28 9.85
CA ARG A 121 4.46 6.03 9.43
C ARG A 121 3.20 5.75 10.24
N THR A 122 3.19 6.08 11.52
CA THR A 122 2.07 5.82 12.44
C THR A 122 1.08 6.99 12.54
N ARG A 123 1.40 8.17 12.00
CA ARG A 123 0.55 9.36 12.03
C ARG A 123 -0.87 9.12 11.50
N HIS A 124 -1.01 8.26 10.49
CA HIS A 124 -2.31 7.90 9.93
C HIS A 124 -3.17 7.03 10.88
N LEU A 125 -2.54 6.35 11.84
CA LEU A 125 -3.20 5.49 12.83
C LEU A 125 -3.58 6.24 14.10
N ALA A 126 -2.76 7.21 14.55
CA ALA A 126 -3.02 8.00 15.75
C ALA A 126 -4.38 8.73 15.74
N ILE A 127 -4.95 8.93 14.55
CA ILE A 127 -6.24 9.58 14.36
C ILE A 127 -7.41 8.59 14.60
N ARG A 128 -7.18 7.28 14.49
CA ARG A 128 -8.21 6.24 14.76
C ARG A 128 -8.36 5.89 16.23
N SER A 129 -7.32 6.08 17.04
CA SER A 129 -7.30 5.61 18.43
C SER A 129 -7.78 6.64 19.45
N ALA A 130 -8.14 7.87 19.04
CA ALA A 130 -8.81 8.81 19.93
C ALA A 130 -10.15 8.19 20.39
N PRO A 131 -10.29 7.78 21.65
CA PRO A 131 -11.53 7.20 22.11
C PRO A 131 -12.60 8.29 22.01
N MET A 132 -13.64 8.08 21.21
CA MET A 132 -14.85 8.93 21.19
C MET A 132 -15.62 8.95 22.53
N LYS A 133 -14.99 8.50 23.63
CA LYS A 133 -15.52 8.46 24.99
C LYS A 133 -15.44 9.82 25.68
N THR A 134 -16.05 10.89 25.13
CA THR A 134 -16.51 12.04 25.97
C THR A 134 -17.44 13.06 25.30
N MET A 135 -18.00 12.82 24.12
CA MET A 135 -19.01 13.76 23.55
C MET A 135 -20.42 13.63 24.17
N ALA A 136 -20.61 12.77 25.18
CA ALA A 136 -21.89 12.64 25.89
C ALA A 136 -22.11 13.73 26.98
N VAL A 137 -21.06 14.42 27.45
CA VAL A 137 -21.20 15.39 28.56
C VAL A 137 -21.51 16.82 28.07
N MET A 138 -21.17 17.17 26.82
CA MET A 138 -21.46 18.50 26.28
C MET A 138 -22.92 18.74 25.82
N ARG A 139 -23.80 17.72 25.86
CA ARG A 139 -25.25 17.93 25.66
C ARG A 139 -26.00 18.35 26.94
N ARG A 140 -25.42 18.22 28.14
CA ARG A 140 -26.07 18.66 29.39
C ARG A 140 -25.74 20.09 29.80
N VAL A 141 -24.63 20.67 29.35
CA VAL A 141 -24.30 22.08 29.65
C VAL A 141 -25.15 23.07 28.84
N ARG A 142 -25.62 22.68 27.64
CA ARG A 142 -26.49 23.52 26.81
C ARG A 142 -27.93 23.68 27.34
N VAL A 143 -28.38 22.78 28.22
CA VAL A 143 -29.71 22.85 28.86
C VAL A 143 -29.70 23.70 30.14
N LEU A 144 -28.52 23.92 30.76
CA LEU A 144 -28.40 24.76 31.95
C LEU A 144 -28.14 26.24 31.64
N LEU A 145 -27.57 26.56 30.48
CA LEU A 145 -27.35 27.96 30.06
C LEU A 145 -28.59 28.65 29.47
N SER A 146 -29.60 27.90 29.01
CA SER A 146 -30.88 28.48 28.55
C SER A 146 -31.87 28.78 29.68
N LYS A 147 -31.62 28.30 30.91
CA LYS A 147 -32.49 28.55 32.07
C LYS A 147 -32.14 29.82 32.87
N VAL A 148 -31.01 30.47 32.59
CA VAL A 148 -30.57 31.70 33.29
C VAL A 148 -30.93 32.97 32.52
N ALA A 149 -31.30 32.88 31.24
CA ALA A 149 -31.64 34.04 30.40
C ALA A 149 -33.12 34.49 30.49
N GLY A 150 -33.94 33.85 31.32
CA GLY A 150 -35.40 34.05 31.35
C GLY A 150 -35.96 34.86 32.53
N SER A 151 -35.14 35.41 33.43
CA SER A 151 -35.65 36.09 34.62
C SER A 151 -34.77 37.25 35.05
N LEU A 152 -35.00 38.42 34.44
CA LEU A 152 -34.91 39.72 35.10
C LEU A 152 -35.54 40.77 34.18
N GLY A 153 -36.80 41.07 34.47
CA GLY A 153 -37.47 42.22 33.89
C GLY A 153 -36.93 43.54 34.47
N ARG A 154 -37.16 44.59 33.67
CA ARG A 154 -37.79 45.84 34.11
C ARG A 154 -37.18 46.54 35.34
N SER A 155 -36.36 47.56 35.10
CA SER A 155 -36.41 48.80 35.90
C SER A 155 -35.74 49.98 35.18
N ASP A 156 -36.28 51.14 35.49
CA ASP A 156 -36.16 52.45 34.86
C ASP A 156 -34.76 53.10 34.85
N SER A 157 -34.65 54.08 33.93
CA SER A 157 -33.94 55.36 34.00
C SER A 157 -32.72 55.51 34.93
N VAL A 158 -31.60 56.00 34.38
CA VAL A 158 -30.95 57.25 34.83
C VAL A 158 -29.68 57.53 33.98
N GLN A 159 -29.68 58.74 33.44
CA GLN A 159 -28.60 59.65 33.00
C GLN A 159 -27.15 59.17 32.76
N HIS A 160 -26.64 59.62 31.61
CA HIS A 160 -25.22 59.77 31.22
C HIS A 160 -24.32 60.38 32.30
N PRO A 161 -23.00 60.10 32.24
CA PRO A 161 -22.14 61.15 31.71
C PRO A 161 -21.09 60.69 30.69
N LYS A 162 -20.75 61.68 29.85
CA LYS A 162 -19.74 61.72 28.80
C LYS A 162 -18.35 61.33 29.30
N LEU A 163 -17.66 60.45 28.57
CA LEU A 163 -16.19 60.38 28.58
C LEU A 163 -15.65 60.31 27.16
N LYS A 164 -14.50 60.97 27.02
CA LYS A 164 -14.03 61.69 25.85
C LYS A 164 -13.23 60.78 24.91
N SER A 165 -13.47 60.97 23.63
CA SER A 165 -12.64 60.54 22.51
C SER A 165 -11.24 61.18 22.55
N SER A 166 -10.20 60.36 22.59
CA SER A 166 -8.81 60.69 22.24
C SER A 166 -8.43 59.69 21.15
N VAL A 167 -8.45 60.07 19.86
CA VAL A 167 -7.39 60.80 19.13
C VAL A 167 -6.05 60.08 19.20
N TRP A 168 -5.83 59.18 18.24
CA TRP A 168 -4.50 58.88 17.71
C TRP A 168 -4.55 58.96 16.17
N ARG A 169 -4.02 60.07 15.64
CA ARG A 169 -3.56 60.25 14.25
C ARG A 169 -2.23 59.48 14.10
N GLN A 170 -2.10 58.61 13.09
CA GLN A 170 -1.58 58.90 11.74
C GLN A 170 -0.05 59.05 11.68
N ARG A 171 0.62 58.05 11.09
CA ARG A 171 1.81 58.27 10.24
C ARG A 171 1.95 57.15 9.21
N SER A 172 1.61 57.50 7.98
CA SER A 172 1.86 56.78 6.75
C SER A 172 3.13 57.34 6.10
N HIS A 173 4.09 56.47 5.82
CA HIS A 173 5.09 56.62 4.75
C HIS A 173 4.94 55.34 3.92
N GLY A 174 4.65 55.33 2.62
CA GLY A 174 5.09 56.24 1.56
C GLY A 174 6.20 55.52 0.79
N SER A 175 5.84 54.70 -0.19
CA SER A 175 6.77 54.15 -1.18
C SER A 175 6.03 53.92 -2.50
N SER A 176 6.35 54.80 -3.43
CA SER A 176 5.78 54.99 -4.75
C SER A 176 6.21 53.92 -5.76
N LEU A 177 5.29 53.68 -6.70
CA LEU A 177 5.49 53.08 -8.02
C LEU A 177 6.58 53.78 -8.83
N PRO A 178 6.99 53.18 -9.97
CA PRO A 178 6.56 53.81 -11.24
C PRO A 178 5.86 52.85 -12.24
N SER A 179 4.74 53.35 -12.78
CA SER A 179 4.29 53.42 -14.19
C SER A 179 5.24 52.89 -15.27
N SER A 180 4.85 52.36 -16.44
CA SER A 180 3.62 52.19 -17.24
C SER A 180 4.06 51.34 -18.49
N PRO A 181 3.41 51.35 -19.66
CA PRO A 181 2.16 50.68 -20.04
C PRO A 181 2.34 49.78 -21.30
N LEU A 182 1.33 48.96 -21.66
CA LEU A 182 0.78 48.91 -23.04
C LEU A 182 -0.34 47.87 -23.17
N ALA A 183 -1.37 48.31 -23.88
CA ALA A 183 -2.60 47.61 -24.19
C ALA A 183 -2.49 46.77 -25.46
N ALA A 184 -3.24 45.67 -25.51
CA ALA A 184 -3.95 45.12 -26.68
C ALA A 184 -4.89 44.03 -26.12
N SER A 185 -6.21 44.23 -26.04
CA SER A 185 -7.17 44.18 -27.14
C SER A 185 -6.98 42.94 -28.03
N PHE A 186 -7.61 41.83 -27.67
CA PHE A 186 -8.00 40.82 -28.65
C PHE A 186 -9.47 40.46 -28.47
N ALA A 187 -10.16 40.62 -29.59
CA ALA A 187 -11.58 40.53 -29.78
C ALA A 187 -12.08 39.08 -29.74
N ALA A 188 -13.36 38.98 -29.42
CA ALA A 188 -14.20 37.81 -29.62
C ALA A 188 -14.08 37.30 -31.06
N ALA A 189 -13.79 36.00 -31.20
CA ALA A 189 -14.00 35.26 -32.44
C ALA A 189 -15.22 34.36 -32.24
N GLU A 190 -16.28 34.70 -32.96
CA GLU A 190 -17.42 33.85 -33.27
C GLU A 190 -16.92 32.53 -33.85
N PHE A 191 -17.22 31.40 -33.20
CA PHE A 191 -17.11 30.10 -33.84
C PHE A 191 -18.44 29.78 -34.51
N GLY A 192 -18.37 29.71 -35.84
CA GLY A 192 -19.48 29.38 -36.72
C GLY A 192 -20.01 27.98 -36.47
N ALA A 193 -21.32 27.88 -36.60
CA ALA A 193 -22.04 26.62 -36.77
C ALA A 193 -21.51 25.91 -38.01
N GLU A 194 -20.89 24.74 -37.82
CA GLU A 194 -20.58 23.82 -38.90
C GLU A 194 -21.57 22.64 -38.86
N GLU A 195 -21.97 22.31 -40.07
CA GLU A 195 -23.18 21.63 -40.51
C GLU A 195 -23.03 20.11 -40.36
N LEU A 196 -24.02 19.47 -39.73
CA LEU A 196 -24.11 18.02 -39.58
C LEU A 196 -24.40 17.35 -40.94
N PRO A 197 -23.65 16.32 -41.37
CA PRO A 197 -24.11 15.45 -42.44
C PRO A 197 -25.11 14.42 -41.91
N ALA A 198 -26.27 14.36 -42.55
CA ALA A 198 -27.33 13.39 -42.35
C ALA A 198 -26.84 11.95 -42.49
N VAL A 199 -27.04 11.15 -41.45
CA VAL A 199 -26.85 9.68 -41.49
C VAL A 199 -28.21 9.05 -41.73
N ALA A 200 -28.26 8.27 -42.80
CA ALA A 200 -29.42 7.55 -43.28
C ALA A 200 -29.85 6.45 -42.32
N GLU A 201 -31.16 6.37 -42.19
CA GLU A 201 -31.99 5.39 -41.51
C GLU A 201 -31.97 4.05 -42.28
N GLU A 202 -31.47 2.97 -41.67
CA GLU A 202 -31.78 1.61 -42.11
C GLU A 202 -32.21 0.73 -40.92
N ALA A 203 -33.35 0.09 -41.15
CA ALA A 203 -34.13 -0.71 -40.22
C ALA A 203 -33.63 -2.18 -40.13
N PRO A 204 -34.20 -3.03 -39.24
CA PRO A 204 -33.51 -4.17 -38.66
C PRO A 204 -33.71 -5.48 -39.44
N VAL A 205 -32.69 -6.35 -39.41
CA VAL A 205 -32.80 -7.75 -39.83
C VAL A 205 -32.63 -8.66 -38.62
N ALA A 206 -33.70 -9.38 -38.33
CA ALA A 206 -33.79 -10.48 -37.37
C ALA A 206 -33.19 -11.78 -37.94
N ALA A 207 -32.50 -12.57 -37.11
CA ALA A 207 -32.33 -14.03 -37.22
C ALA A 207 -31.59 -14.53 -35.96
N ALA A 208 -32.25 -15.26 -35.05
CA ALA A 208 -32.27 -16.73 -34.97
C ALA A 208 -30.87 -17.31 -34.63
N GLU A 209 -30.60 -17.64 -33.37
CA GLU A 209 -30.90 -18.93 -32.71
C GLU A 209 -30.10 -20.11 -33.29
N ALA A 210 -29.08 -20.58 -32.56
CA ALA A 210 -28.71 -22.00 -32.42
C ALA A 210 -27.53 -22.19 -31.46
N LEU A 211 -27.84 -22.78 -30.30
CA LEU A 211 -26.88 -23.49 -29.44
C LEU A 211 -26.33 -24.74 -30.16
N PRO A 212 -25.16 -25.24 -29.77
CA PRO A 212 -25.18 -26.64 -29.36
C PRO A 212 -24.39 -26.95 -28.09
N ALA A 213 -24.81 -28.08 -27.53
CA ALA A 213 -24.57 -28.62 -26.22
C ALA A 213 -23.20 -29.32 -26.03
N ALA A 214 -22.81 -29.35 -24.76
CA ALA A 214 -22.30 -30.49 -23.97
C ALA A 214 -21.43 -31.59 -24.63
N ALA A 215 -20.22 -31.74 -24.10
CA ALA A 215 -19.56 -33.03 -23.80
C ALA A 215 -18.50 -32.72 -22.70
N ALA A 216 -18.67 -33.21 -21.46
CA ALA A 216 -18.26 -34.54 -20.97
C ALA A 216 -16.74 -34.76 -21.13
N ASP A 217 -15.95 -34.65 -20.06
CA ASP A 217 -15.68 -35.68 -19.04
C ASP A 217 -14.35 -36.37 -19.37
N GLU A 218 -13.28 -36.06 -18.63
CA GLU A 218 -12.12 -36.94 -18.47
C GLU A 218 -11.24 -36.48 -17.28
N GLN A 219 -11.35 -37.23 -16.18
CA GLN A 219 -10.49 -37.21 -15.00
C GLN A 219 -9.19 -38.01 -15.24
N PRO A 220 -8.18 -37.88 -14.35
CA PRO A 220 -6.76 -38.01 -14.69
C PRO A 220 -6.19 -39.42 -14.52
N ALA A 221 -5.22 -39.77 -15.36
CA ALA A 221 -4.41 -40.96 -15.23
C ALA A 221 -3.09 -40.68 -14.49
N ALA A 222 -3.01 -41.26 -13.30
CA ALA A 222 -1.88 -41.81 -12.54
C ALA A 222 -0.42 -41.52 -12.93
N GLU A 223 0.33 -41.20 -11.88
CA GLU A 223 1.79 -41.29 -11.71
C GLU A 223 2.36 -42.68 -12.07
N PRO A 224 3.69 -42.77 -12.25
CA PRO A 224 4.36 -43.65 -11.31
C PRO A 224 5.61 -43.07 -10.66
N GLU A 225 5.66 -43.32 -9.35
CA GLU A 225 6.80 -43.33 -8.44
C GLU A 225 8.05 -43.98 -9.07
N THR A 226 9.20 -43.34 -8.87
CA THR A 226 10.51 -44.01 -8.90
C THR A 226 11.28 -43.63 -7.65
N ALA A 227 11.35 -44.58 -6.73
CA ALA A 227 12.13 -44.57 -5.49
C ALA A 227 13.58 -45.05 -5.76
N PRO A 228 14.51 -44.89 -4.81
CA PRO A 228 15.89 -44.51 -5.08
C PRO A 228 16.89 -45.68 -5.16
N GLU A 229 17.94 -45.47 -5.96
CA GLU A 229 19.11 -46.35 -6.03
C GLU A 229 20.17 -45.93 -5.00
N ALA A 230 20.71 -46.96 -4.35
CA ALA A 230 21.61 -46.89 -3.21
C ALA A 230 23.08 -46.72 -3.62
N ALA A 231 23.88 -46.06 -2.77
CA ALA A 231 25.25 -46.50 -2.45
C ALA A 231 25.78 -45.79 -1.19
N PRO A 232 26.50 -46.50 -0.30
CA PRO A 232 27.06 -45.97 0.94
C PRO A 232 28.48 -45.42 0.72
N GLU A 233 28.75 -44.23 1.24
CA GLU A 233 30.10 -43.65 1.30
C GLU A 233 30.75 -43.99 2.65
N ALA A 234 31.90 -44.64 2.56
CA ALA A 234 32.73 -45.05 3.68
C ALA A 234 33.56 -43.88 4.21
N ALA A 235 33.50 -43.62 5.51
CA ALA A 235 34.40 -42.71 6.21
C ALA A 235 35.29 -43.50 7.18
N PRO A 236 36.64 -43.41 7.07
CA PRO A 236 37.55 -43.94 8.07
C PRO A 236 38.01 -42.87 9.08
N GLU A 237 38.11 -43.35 10.32
CA GLU A 237 39.13 -43.05 11.34
C GLU A 237 39.52 -41.61 11.70
N ALA A 238 39.25 -41.30 12.98
CA ALA A 238 39.96 -40.34 13.80
C ALA A 238 41.47 -40.67 13.90
N PRO A 239 42.29 -39.67 14.24
CA PRO A 239 43.17 -39.89 15.38
C PRO A 239 43.36 -38.67 16.31
N GLU A 240 43.48 -39.04 17.58
CA GLU A 240 44.41 -38.57 18.62
C GLU A 240 44.57 -37.08 18.96
N ALA A 241 44.34 -36.84 20.26
CA ALA A 241 44.88 -35.75 21.06
C ALA A 241 46.41 -35.73 21.08
N PRO A 242 46.99 -34.60 21.50
CA PRO A 242 48.09 -34.68 22.45
C PRO A 242 47.83 -33.86 23.73
N ALA A 243 48.40 -34.42 24.79
CA ALA A 243 48.46 -33.93 26.15
C ALA A 243 49.54 -32.85 26.38
N VAL A 244 49.61 -32.42 27.64
CA VAL A 244 50.71 -31.68 28.34
C VAL A 244 50.72 -30.17 28.04
N ALA A 245 50.71 -29.24 29.00
CA ALA A 245 51.46 -29.22 30.25
C ALA A 245 50.82 -28.38 31.37
N ASP A 246 51.23 -28.76 32.57
CA ASP A 246 51.18 -28.11 33.87
C ASP A 246 51.53 -26.60 33.86
N ASP A 247 50.85 -25.82 34.69
CA ASP A 247 51.54 -24.87 35.56
C ASP A 247 50.74 -24.64 36.86
N ASP A 248 51.54 -24.38 37.88
CA ASP A 248 51.37 -24.73 39.27
C ASP A 248 51.02 -23.50 40.13
N SER A 249 50.60 -23.78 41.38
CA SER A 249 50.74 -22.91 42.55
C SER A 249 49.85 -21.66 42.70
N SER A 250 48.86 -21.78 43.58
CA SER A 250 48.87 -21.27 44.98
C SER A 250 47.45 -20.87 45.43
N ASP A 251 46.82 -21.63 46.33
CA ASP A 251 46.97 -21.62 47.79
C ASP A 251 46.16 -20.49 48.47
N ALA A 252 44.94 -20.83 48.93
CA ALA A 252 44.26 -20.24 50.09
C ALA A 252 42.92 -20.96 50.34
N ALA A 253 42.93 -21.93 51.25
CA ALA A 253 41.76 -22.39 52.00
C ALA A 253 41.72 -21.68 53.38
N PRO A 254 40.75 -21.94 54.28
CA PRO A 254 39.32 -22.20 54.11
C PRO A 254 38.46 -21.31 55.04
N THR A 255 37.14 -21.22 54.82
CA THR A 255 36.20 -20.98 55.95
C THR A 255 34.75 -21.41 55.64
N LYS A 256 34.39 -22.52 56.29
CA LYS A 256 33.20 -22.70 57.16
C LYS A 256 31.80 -22.66 56.53
N ASP A 257 31.25 -23.87 56.41
CA ASP A 257 29.96 -24.33 56.94
C ASP A 257 28.86 -23.29 57.14
N ALA A 258 27.85 -23.36 56.27
CA ALA A 258 26.48 -22.93 56.57
C ALA A 258 25.48 -23.97 56.05
N PRO A 259 24.39 -24.26 56.78
CA PRO A 259 23.53 -25.42 56.53
C PRO A 259 22.46 -25.13 55.48
N LEU A 260 22.17 -26.16 54.67
CA LEU A 260 21.05 -26.26 53.75
C LEU A 260 19.71 -26.15 54.49
N GLU A 261 18.98 -25.05 54.26
CA GLU A 261 17.55 -24.97 54.55
C GLU A 261 16.73 -25.61 53.41
N SER A 262 15.77 -26.43 53.81
CA SER A 262 14.88 -27.19 52.94
C SER A 262 13.72 -26.32 52.42
N PRO A 263 13.17 -26.59 51.22
CA PRO A 263 12.04 -25.84 50.68
C PRO A 263 10.71 -26.17 51.39
N PRO A 264 9.80 -25.18 51.58
CA PRO A 264 8.51 -25.41 52.22
C PRO A 264 7.52 -26.12 51.28
N THR A 265 6.84 -27.11 51.84
CA THR A 265 5.71 -27.83 51.26
C THR A 265 4.47 -26.93 51.16
N PRO A 266 3.76 -26.89 50.01
CA PRO A 266 2.48 -26.19 49.93
C PRO A 266 1.37 -27.04 50.57
N LYS A 267 0.61 -26.37 51.44
CA LYS A 267 -0.53 -26.93 52.18
C LYS A 267 -1.74 -27.16 51.25
N SER A 268 -2.27 -28.36 51.39
CA SER A 268 -3.67 -28.75 51.18
C SER A 268 -4.67 -27.62 51.48
N PHE A 269 -5.59 -27.38 50.54
CA PHE A 269 -6.87 -26.72 50.81
C PHE A 269 -8.00 -27.64 50.36
N SER A 270 -8.71 -28.17 51.36
CA SER A 270 -10.03 -28.79 51.29
C SER A 270 -11.05 -27.78 50.71
N GLU A 271 -11.82 -28.18 49.69
CA GLU A 271 -13.16 -28.77 49.83
C GLU A 271 -14.21 -27.79 50.38
N HIS A 272 -14.96 -27.16 49.46
CA HIS A 272 -16.30 -26.67 49.76
C HIS A 272 -17.25 -26.95 48.58
N ALA A 273 -18.46 -27.33 48.97
CA ALA A 273 -19.47 -28.06 48.25
C ALA A 273 -20.31 -27.24 47.24
N ALA A 274 -20.85 -27.97 46.26
CA ALA A 274 -22.22 -28.00 45.71
C ALA A 274 -23.17 -26.82 46.08
N ALA A 275 -24.04 -26.24 45.22
CA ALA A 275 -24.68 -26.56 43.93
C ALA A 275 -25.40 -25.24 43.46
N PRO A 276 -26.40 -25.19 42.54
CA PRO A 276 -26.76 -26.08 41.45
C PRO A 276 -26.91 -25.38 40.06
N TYR A 277 -27.04 -26.23 39.06
CA TYR A 277 -27.53 -26.03 37.69
C TYR A 277 -28.65 -24.98 37.48
N SER A 278 -28.57 -24.27 36.36
CA SER A 278 -29.74 -24.11 35.46
C SER A 278 -29.29 -23.92 33.99
N PRO A 279 -30.05 -24.44 33.00
CA PRO A 279 -29.57 -24.62 31.62
C PRO A 279 -30.18 -23.64 30.60
N ALA A 280 -29.64 -23.73 29.38
CA ALA A 280 -30.23 -23.39 28.08
C ALA A 280 -30.17 -21.92 27.61
N VAL A 281 -29.26 -21.64 26.67
CA VAL A 281 -29.59 -21.06 25.36
C VAL A 281 -28.65 -21.69 24.33
N ALA A 282 -29.26 -22.30 23.32
CA ALA A 282 -28.60 -22.84 22.14
C ALA A 282 -28.43 -21.74 21.09
N ASP A 283 -27.50 -22.01 20.18
CA ASP A 283 -27.49 -21.56 18.79
C ASP A 283 -27.05 -20.11 18.51
N GLU A 284 -25.80 -19.94 18.08
CA GLU A 284 -25.56 -19.19 16.84
C GLU A 284 -24.21 -19.54 16.20
N PHE A 285 -24.31 -19.82 14.90
CA PHE A 285 -23.28 -20.26 13.97
C PHE A 285 -22.05 -19.35 13.92
N GLN A 286 -20.87 -19.98 13.85
CA GLN A 286 -19.62 -19.35 13.43
C GLN A 286 -19.56 -19.31 11.89
N PRO A 287 -19.32 -18.16 11.24
CA PRO A 287 -18.78 -18.14 9.90
C PRO A 287 -17.25 -18.21 9.97
N ALA A 288 -16.70 -19.23 9.31
CA ALA A 288 -15.28 -19.40 9.06
C ALA A 288 -14.78 -18.30 8.10
N ASP A 289 -13.86 -17.46 8.58
CA ASP A 289 -13.12 -16.54 7.72
C ASP A 289 -12.12 -17.34 6.87
N SER A 290 -12.40 -17.37 5.57
CA SER A 290 -11.57 -17.98 4.54
C SER A 290 -10.50 -16.98 4.08
N PRO A 291 -9.22 -17.35 3.99
CA PRO A 291 -8.21 -16.47 3.39
C PRO A 291 -8.33 -16.50 1.86
N ILE A 292 -8.89 -15.44 1.28
CA ILE A 292 -8.96 -15.25 -0.18
C ILE A 292 -7.59 -14.79 -0.71
N TYR A 293 -7.19 -15.46 -1.78
CA TYR A 293 -6.01 -15.26 -2.63
C TYR A 293 -5.72 -13.79 -2.99
N SER A 294 -4.46 -13.38 -2.83
CA SER A 294 -3.87 -12.28 -3.61
C SER A 294 -2.44 -12.63 -4.02
N ASN A 295 -2.32 -13.36 -5.13
CA ASN A 295 -1.10 -13.44 -5.92
C ASN A 295 -1.29 -12.53 -7.13
N PHE A 296 -0.46 -11.49 -7.28
CA PHE A 296 0.11 -11.11 -8.58
C PHE A 296 1.29 -10.17 -8.35
N ASP A 297 2.45 -10.68 -8.75
CA ASP A 297 3.75 -10.02 -8.86
C ASP A 297 3.87 -9.32 -10.22
N ARG A 298 4.45 -8.11 -10.26
CA ARG A 298 5.55 -7.80 -11.20
C ARG A 298 6.17 -6.43 -10.96
N GLY A 299 7.50 -6.44 -10.94
CA GLY A 299 8.36 -5.29 -10.66
C GLY A 299 8.40 -4.19 -11.72
N GLU A 300 8.71 -2.99 -11.23
CA GLU A 300 9.17 -1.87 -12.03
C GLU A 300 10.65 -1.62 -11.76
N LEU A 301 11.44 -1.73 -12.82
CA LEU A 301 12.83 -1.34 -12.92
C LEU A 301 12.93 0.20 -12.80
N SER A 302 13.71 0.69 -11.85
CA SER A 302 14.14 2.09 -11.81
C SER A 302 15.42 2.26 -12.64
N PRO A 303 15.52 3.23 -13.55
CA PRO A 303 16.79 3.60 -14.16
C PRO A 303 17.50 4.63 -13.28
N THR A 304 18.64 4.21 -12.73
CA THR A 304 19.65 5.11 -12.14
C THR A 304 20.38 5.82 -13.27
N ILE A 305 20.25 7.15 -13.37
CA ILE A 305 21.16 7.97 -14.19
C ILE A 305 22.06 8.74 -13.22
N ALA A 306 23.35 8.41 -13.29
CA ALA A 306 24.44 9.14 -12.69
C ALA A 306 24.77 10.36 -13.56
N GLU A 307 24.78 11.54 -12.96
CA GLU A 307 25.42 12.72 -13.52
C GLU A 307 26.85 12.79 -12.99
N SER A 308 27.83 12.57 -13.87
CA SER A 308 29.21 12.99 -13.63
C SER A 308 29.64 13.87 -14.79
N HIS A 309 29.90 15.14 -14.46
CA HIS A 309 30.32 16.20 -15.35
C HIS A 309 31.70 15.96 -15.99
N THR A 310 31.73 16.31 -17.25
CA THR A 310 32.83 16.49 -18.22
C THR A 310 33.92 17.45 -17.73
N HIS A 311 35.19 17.17 -18.07
CA HIS A 311 36.13 18.11 -18.75
C HIS A 311 37.56 17.53 -18.80
N GLN A 312 38.04 17.12 -19.98
CA GLN A 312 39.07 17.85 -20.77
C GLN A 312 39.73 16.97 -21.86
N PRO A 313 40.27 17.58 -22.94
CA PRO A 313 40.68 16.91 -24.18
C PRO A 313 42.21 16.88 -24.36
N LEU A 314 42.75 15.89 -25.09
CA LEU A 314 44.03 16.02 -25.81
C LEU A 314 44.10 15.08 -27.04
N ASP A 315 44.31 15.71 -28.19
CA ASP A 315 45.26 15.40 -29.26
C ASP A 315 45.44 13.98 -29.86
N ALA A 316 45.04 13.92 -31.14
CA ALA A 316 45.92 13.71 -32.29
C ALA A 316 46.45 12.31 -32.69
N VAL A 317 46.62 12.21 -34.02
CA VAL A 317 47.54 11.35 -34.79
C VAL A 317 47.01 9.99 -35.30
N SER A 318 46.57 10.03 -36.57
CA SER A 318 47.21 9.36 -37.73
C SER A 318 47.50 7.85 -37.66
N ARG A 319 46.89 7.08 -38.57
CA ARG A 319 47.50 6.14 -39.55
C ARG A 319 46.40 5.25 -40.15
N ARG A 320 46.12 5.35 -41.45
CA ARG A 320 46.77 4.68 -42.61
C ARG A 320 46.39 3.20 -42.75
N THR A 321 45.79 2.90 -43.92
CA THR A 321 46.02 1.74 -44.83
C THR A 321 45.70 0.35 -44.27
N SER A 322 45.12 -0.62 -44.99
CA SER A 322 44.95 -0.86 -46.43
C SER A 322 44.31 -2.25 -46.57
N ALA A 323 43.66 -2.49 -47.72
CA ALA A 323 43.66 -3.78 -48.44
C ALA A 323 42.96 -4.99 -47.76
N ALA A 324 42.45 -5.99 -48.45
CA ALA A 324 42.09 -6.24 -49.83
C ALA A 324 41.48 -7.66 -49.84
N SER A 325 40.55 -7.89 -50.78
CA SER A 325 40.39 -9.11 -51.57
C SER A 325 40.18 -10.48 -50.88
N GLY A 326 39.09 -11.14 -51.29
CA GLY A 326 38.91 -12.59 -51.12
C GLY A 326 37.66 -13.13 -51.80
N SER A 327 37.74 -13.37 -53.12
CA SER A 327 36.76 -14.08 -53.95
C SER A 327 36.75 -15.59 -53.72
N ALA A 328 35.59 -16.25 -53.89
CA ALA A 328 35.37 -17.53 -54.59
C ALA A 328 33.85 -17.85 -54.59
N LEU A 329 33.16 -17.98 -55.73
CA LEU A 329 32.92 -19.21 -56.54
C LEU A 329 32.32 -20.37 -55.70
N SER A 330 31.28 -21.13 -56.07
CA SER A 330 30.42 -21.29 -57.25
C SER A 330 29.42 -22.44 -56.97
N THR A 331 28.13 -22.26 -57.35
CA THR A 331 27.10 -23.19 -57.97
C THR A 331 27.18 -24.74 -57.87
N PRO A 332 26.16 -25.54 -58.29
CA PRO A 332 24.68 -25.48 -58.17
C PRO A 332 24.00 -26.87 -57.90
N SER A 333 22.66 -26.92 -58.00
CA SER A 333 21.77 -28.08 -58.27
C SER A 333 21.54 -29.13 -57.19
N THR A 334 20.26 -29.32 -56.81
CA THR A 334 19.48 -30.49 -57.26
C THR A 334 17.99 -30.26 -57.06
N GLU A 335 17.30 -30.48 -58.16
CA GLU A 335 15.88 -30.54 -58.43
C GLU A 335 15.25 -31.79 -57.80
N GLN A 336 14.20 -31.64 -56.99
CA GLN A 336 13.23 -32.73 -56.83
C GLN A 336 11.82 -32.19 -56.56
N GLN A 337 10.98 -32.54 -57.52
CA GLN A 337 9.59 -32.19 -57.72
C GLN A 337 8.72 -33.27 -57.06
N GLN A 338 7.91 -32.91 -56.06
CA GLN A 338 6.84 -33.80 -55.60
C GLN A 338 5.61 -33.02 -55.09
N GLN A 339 4.56 -33.10 -55.92
CA GLN A 339 3.14 -33.29 -55.59
C GLN A 339 2.48 -32.44 -54.49
N GLN A 340 1.87 -31.35 -54.97
CA GLN A 340 0.44 -31.02 -54.85
C GLN A 340 -0.39 -31.76 -53.77
N GLN A 341 -0.75 -31.03 -52.71
CA GLN A 341 -2.08 -31.08 -52.09
C GLN A 341 -2.47 -29.67 -51.61
N PRO A 342 -3.59 -29.07 -52.06
CA PRO A 342 -4.07 -27.80 -51.54
C PRO A 342 -4.79 -28.02 -50.21
N LYS A 343 -4.05 -27.91 -49.10
CA LYS A 343 -4.66 -27.71 -47.78
C LYS A 343 -5.15 -26.25 -47.71
N HIS A 344 -6.45 -26.05 -47.88
CA HIS A 344 -7.15 -24.81 -47.49
C HIS A 344 -7.10 -24.67 -45.96
N GLY A 345 -5.93 -24.34 -45.43
CA GLY A 345 -5.79 -23.76 -44.11
C GLY A 345 -6.17 -22.30 -44.21
N SER A 346 -7.33 -21.92 -43.66
CA SER A 346 -7.67 -20.53 -43.34
C SER A 346 -6.64 -19.97 -42.36
N ARG A 347 -5.48 -19.58 -42.89
CA ARG A 347 -4.55 -18.64 -42.28
C ARG A 347 -5.32 -17.33 -42.18
N ARG A 348 -6.07 -17.14 -41.09
CA ARG A 348 -6.43 -15.82 -40.59
C ARG A 348 -5.10 -15.11 -40.31
N GLY A 349 -4.58 -14.46 -41.34
CA GLY A 349 -3.45 -13.56 -41.23
C GLY A 349 -3.84 -12.49 -40.24
N ARG A 350 -3.37 -12.63 -38.99
CA ARG A 350 -3.19 -11.50 -38.09
C ARG A 350 -2.24 -10.55 -38.83
N ARG A 351 -2.83 -9.62 -39.58
CA ARG A 351 -2.17 -8.37 -39.95
C ARG A 351 -1.89 -7.70 -38.61
N HIS A 352 -0.72 -8.00 -38.05
CA HIS A 352 -0.13 -7.12 -37.07
C HIS A 352 0.11 -5.84 -37.84
N ASP A 353 -0.78 -4.87 -37.62
CA ASP A 353 -0.54 -3.50 -38.03
C ASP A 353 0.83 -3.13 -37.41
N ASN A 354 1.84 -3.05 -38.28
CA ASN A 354 3.17 -2.58 -37.95
C ASN A 354 3.06 -1.07 -37.65
N ALA A 355 2.45 -0.73 -36.52
CA ALA A 355 2.55 0.59 -35.96
C ALA A 355 4.04 0.82 -35.66
N LEU A 356 4.67 1.70 -36.44
CA LEU A 356 6.03 2.14 -36.18
C LEU A 356 6.10 2.62 -34.72
N PRO A 357 7.13 2.23 -33.95
CA PRO A 357 7.28 2.70 -32.59
C PRO A 357 7.30 4.23 -32.57
N PRO A 358 6.66 4.87 -31.57
CA PRO A 358 6.60 6.33 -31.49
C PRO A 358 8.01 6.91 -31.53
N SER A 359 8.15 8.03 -32.23
CA SER A 359 9.45 8.69 -32.35
C SER A 359 9.93 9.19 -30.97
N GLN A 360 11.25 9.24 -30.71
CA GLN A 360 11.77 9.77 -29.44
C GLN A 360 11.19 11.14 -29.02
N PRO A 361 11.01 12.14 -29.91
CA PRO A 361 10.40 13.42 -29.50
C PRO A 361 8.93 13.28 -29.08
N GLU A 362 8.19 12.33 -29.66
CA GLU A 362 6.79 12.06 -29.29
C GLU A 362 6.68 11.44 -27.89
N VAL A 363 7.58 10.51 -27.56
CA VAL A 363 7.67 9.93 -26.20
C VAL A 363 8.02 11.00 -25.16
N ALA A 364 8.93 11.92 -25.47
CA ALA A 364 9.29 13.02 -24.59
C ALA A 364 8.09 13.96 -24.34
N LEU A 365 7.36 14.32 -25.40
CA LEU A 365 6.16 15.15 -25.29
C LEU A 365 5.07 14.45 -24.44
N MET A 366 4.87 13.15 -24.65
CA MET A 366 3.92 12.35 -23.86
C MET A 366 4.32 12.30 -22.38
N LEU A 367 5.61 12.13 -22.07
CA LEU A 367 6.10 12.11 -20.70
C LEU A 367 5.90 13.46 -19.99
N ASP A 368 6.12 14.56 -20.69
CA ASP A 368 5.89 15.91 -20.15
C ASP A 368 4.40 16.19 -19.92
N GLN A 369 3.51 15.71 -20.81
CA GLN A 369 2.06 15.77 -20.58
C GLN A 369 1.65 14.95 -19.34
N VAL A 370 2.22 13.76 -19.14
CA VAL A 370 1.96 12.94 -17.94
C VAL A 370 2.45 13.64 -16.67
N ARG A 371 3.63 14.27 -16.70
CA ARG A 371 4.16 15.05 -15.58
C ARG A 371 3.28 16.26 -15.27
N ALA A 372 2.86 17.00 -16.29
CA ALA A 372 1.97 18.15 -16.14
C ALA A 372 0.62 17.73 -15.53
N ARG A 373 0.01 16.64 -16.02
CA ARG A 373 -1.24 16.09 -15.47
C ARG A 373 -1.07 15.64 -14.02
N ARG A 374 0.03 14.95 -13.68
CA ARG A 374 0.29 14.56 -12.27
C ARG A 374 0.43 15.77 -11.36
N LYS A 375 1.06 16.85 -11.83
CA LYS A 375 1.19 18.09 -11.06
C LYS A 375 -0.18 18.71 -10.77
N THR A 376 -1.06 18.78 -11.77
CA THR A 376 -2.42 19.33 -11.58
C THR A 376 -3.25 18.46 -10.63
N VAL A 377 -3.15 17.13 -10.71
CA VAL A 377 -3.81 16.19 -9.79
C VAL A 377 -3.39 16.45 -8.34
N VAL A 378 -2.09 16.59 -8.09
CA VAL A 378 -1.54 16.83 -6.75
C VAL A 378 -1.96 18.19 -6.20
N GLU A 379 -1.94 19.23 -7.05
CA GLU A 379 -2.38 20.58 -6.67
C GLU A 379 -3.87 20.61 -6.31
N LEU A 380 -4.72 19.93 -7.10
CA LEU A 380 -6.15 19.80 -6.79
C LEU A 380 -6.39 19.03 -5.48
N ALA A 381 -5.62 17.98 -5.23
CA ALA A 381 -5.70 17.21 -3.99
C ALA A 381 -5.26 18.05 -2.76
N HIS A 382 -4.30 18.96 -2.93
CA HIS A 382 -3.96 19.93 -1.88
C HIS A 382 -5.07 20.96 -1.67
N ASN A 383 -5.63 21.51 -2.75
CA ASN A 383 -6.65 22.56 -2.68
C ASN A 383 -7.97 22.07 -2.05
N THR A 384 -8.38 20.84 -2.36
CA THR A 384 -9.54 20.18 -1.73
C THR A 384 -9.29 19.78 -0.27
N GLY A 385 -8.03 19.82 0.18
CA GLY A 385 -7.63 19.39 1.51
C GLY A 385 -7.66 17.88 1.72
N ILE A 386 -7.86 17.08 0.65
CA ILE A 386 -7.92 15.62 0.75
C ILE A 386 -6.57 15.02 1.16
N LEU A 387 -5.44 15.73 0.99
CA LEU A 387 -4.14 15.30 1.52
C LEU A 387 -3.89 15.73 2.98
N GLY A 388 -4.84 16.43 3.60
CA GLY A 388 -4.73 17.00 4.94
C GLY A 388 -5.79 16.47 5.90
N GLU A 389 -6.34 17.37 6.73
CA GLU A 389 -7.28 17.02 7.81
C GLU A 389 -8.62 16.47 7.27
N LYS A 390 -9.07 16.95 6.10
CA LYS A 390 -10.33 16.51 5.47
C LYS A 390 -10.26 15.08 4.92
N TYR A 391 -9.08 14.45 4.87
CA TYR A 391 -8.91 13.09 4.37
C TYR A 391 -9.73 12.04 5.14
N PHE A 392 -10.10 12.33 6.40
CA PHE A 392 -10.82 11.38 7.25
C PHE A 392 -12.34 11.48 7.15
N ASP A 393 -12.84 12.61 6.64
CA ASP A 393 -14.27 12.89 6.54
C ASP A 393 -14.86 12.55 5.17
N CYS A 394 -14.02 12.12 4.22
CA CYS A 394 -14.43 11.76 2.87
C CYS A 394 -14.86 10.28 2.75
N LEU A 395 -15.81 10.01 1.83
CA LEU A 395 -16.11 8.65 1.42
C LEU A 395 -14.89 8.07 0.70
N ARG A 396 -14.43 6.90 1.13
CA ARG A 396 -13.24 6.24 0.58
C ARG A 396 -13.36 4.73 0.67
N GLY A 397 -12.65 4.04 -0.22
CA GLY A 397 -12.67 2.59 -0.27
C GLY A 397 -11.92 2.03 -1.47
N PHE A 398 -12.07 0.72 -1.69
CA PHE A 398 -11.58 0.08 -2.91
C PHE A 398 -12.71 -0.05 -3.92
N THR A 399 -12.36 0.13 -5.19
CA THR A 399 -13.26 -0.10 -6.32
C THR A 399 -12.46 -0.71 -7.48
N SER A 400 -13.10 -1.54 -8.29
CA SER A 400 -12.55 -1.91 -9.59
C SER A 400 -13.19 -1.03 -10.64
N ILE A 401 -12.38 -0.36 -11.46
CA ILE A 401 -12.84 0.57 -12.48
C ILE A 401 -12.45 0.08 -13.88
N GLN A 402 -13.39 0.15 -14.81
CA GLN A 402 -13.16 -0.04 -16.23
C GLN A 402 -13.44 1.29 -16.94
N GLU A 403 -12.36 1.93 -17.39
CA GLU A 403 -12.43 3.18 -18.14
C GLU A 403 -13.01 2.95 -19.54
N PRO A 404 -13.63 3.99 -20.16
CA PRO A 404 -14.11 3.89 -21.53
C PRO A 404 -12.98 3.48 -22.48
N ASN A 405 -13.29 2.60 -23.43
CA ASN A 405 -12.35 2.04 -24.41
C ASN A 405 -11.24 1.14 -23.83
N LYS A 406 -11.31 0.76 -22.55
CA LYS A 406 -10.38 -0.20 -21.95
C LYS A 406 -11.10 -1.51 -21.65
N ALA A 407 -10.54 -2.61 -22.14
CA ALA A 407 -11.11 -3.95 -21.91
C ALA A 407 -10.75 -4.54 -20.53
N PHE A 408 -9.93 -3.85 -19.75
CA PHE A 408 -9.42 -4.36 -18.48
C PHE A 408 -9.97 -3.57 -17.29
N TRP A 409 -10.30 -4.31 -16.23
CA TRP A 409 -10.62 -3.76 -14.93
C TRP A 409 -9.33 -3.44 -14.17
N LYS A 410 -9.31 -2.30 -13.49
CA LYS A 410 -8.21 -1.90 -12.59
C LYS A 410 -8.74 -1.72 -11.19
N ARG A 411 -8.15 -2.41 -10.22
CA ARG A 411 -8.43 -2.13 -8.80
C ARG A 411 -7.75 -0.81 -8.41
N ARG A 412 -8.53 0.11 -7.85
CA ARG A 412 -8.09 1.42 -7.36
C ARG A 412 -8.60 1.63 -5.95
N TYR A 413 -7.83 2.40 -5.18
CA TYR A 413 -8.35 3.01 -3.97
C TYR A 413 -8.94 4.36 -4.36
N PHE A 414 -10.13 4.69 -3.92
CA PHE A 414 -10.78 5.95 -4.27
C PHE A 414 -11.09 6.77 -3.03
N ALA A 415 -11.19 8.09 -3.21
CA ALA A 415 -11.72 9.00 -2.21
C ALA A 415 -12.53 10.11 -2.88
N VAL A 416 -13.71 10.42 -2.34
CA VAL A 416 -14.60 11.47 -2.83
C VAL A 416 -14.51 12.66 -1.90
N ALA A 417 -13.92 13.76 -2.34
CA ALA A 417 -13.88 15.00 -1.55
C ALA A 417 -14.45 16.16 -2.34
N GLU A 418 -15.29 16.94 -1.65
CA GLU A 418 -16.00 18.10 -2.18
C GLU A 418 -16.85 17.72 -3.39
N ASN A 419 -16.33 17.88 -4.60
CA ASN A 419 -17.01 17.53 -5.85
C ASN A 419 -16.06 16.80 -6.81
N THR A 420 -15.08 16.06 -6.28
CA THR A 420 -14.04 15.40 -7.06
C THR A 420 -13.80 13.99 -6.54
N LEU A 421 -13.80 13.03 -7.47
CA LEU A 421 -13.43 11.65 -7.25
C LEU A 421 -11.94 11.48 -7.53
N PHE A 422 -11.16 11.20 -6.49
CA PHE A 422 -9.73 10.95 -6.59
C PHE A 422 -9.46 9.44 -6.66
N MET A 423 -8.57 9.03 -7.57
CA MET A 423 -8.18 7.64 -7.77
C MET A 423 -6.71 7.44 -7.44
N TYR A 424 -6.44 6.50 -6.54
CA TYR A 424 -5.12 6.13 -6.06
C TYR A 424 -4.77 4.72 -6.54
N THR A 425 -3.47 4.46 -6.71
CA THR A 425 -2.98 3.13 -7.05
C THR A 425 -3.25 2.13 -5.91
N ASN A 426 -3.11 2.56 -4.66
CA ASN A 426 -3.43 1.80 -3.46
C ASN A 426 -3.75 2.75 -2.29
N GLU A 427 -4.19 2.20 -1.16
CA GLU A 427 -4.52 2.97 0.06
C GLU A 427 -3.33 3.74 0.66
N CYS A 428 -2.11 3.22 0.48
CA CYS A 428 -0.88 3.82 1.00
C CYS A 428 -0.30 4.90 0.07
N SER A 429 -0.90 5.12 -1.10
CA SER A 429 -0.41 6.07 -2.09
C SER A 429 -0.67 7.48 -1.60
N ARG A 430 0.40 8.25 -1.35
CA ARG A 430 0.29 9.64 -0.88
C ARG A 430 -0.32 10.59 -1.91
N THR A 431 -0.20 10.28 -3.19
CA THR A 431 -0.67 11.14 -4.29
C THR A 431 -1.69 10.40 -5.14
N PRO A 432 -2.80 11.04 -5.54
CA PRO A 432 -3.72 10.42 -6.48
C PRO A 432 -3.04 10.19 -7.83
N SER A 433 -3.34 9.06 -8.44
CA SER A 433 -2.94 8.73 -9.81
C SER A 433 -3.80 9.43 -10.86
N ASP A 434 -5.07 9.67 -10.53
CA ASP A 434 -6.03 10.35 -11.41
C ASP A 434 -7.12 11.06 -10.58
N PHE A 435 -7.92 11.90 -11.25
CA PHE A 435 -9.12 12.50 -10.68
C PHE A 435 -10.22 12.66 -11.74
N MET A 436 -11.47 12.62 -11.29
CA MET A 436 -12.66 12.86 -12.10
C MET A 436 -13.54 13.89 -11.38
N PRO A 437 -13.78 15.08 -11.96
CA PRO A 437 -14.74 16.03 -11.39
C PRO A 437 -16.13 15.41 -11.39
N MET A 438 -16.80 15.35 -10.24
CA MET A 438 -18.17 14.81 -10.17
C MET A 438 -19.17 15.74 -10.89
N SER A 439 -18.81 17.01 -11.08
CA SER A 439 -19.57 17.94 -11.93
C SER A 439 -19.57 17.57 -13.42
N SER A 440 -18.66 16.69 -13.88
CA SER A 440 -18.67 16.22 -15.27
C SER A 440 -19.61 15.04 -15.48
N ILE A 441 -20.30 14.57 -14.44
CA ILE A 441 -21.27 13.48 -14.53
C ILE A 441 -22.50 13.99 -15.30
N VAL A 442 -22.75 13.37 -16.45
CA VAL A 442 -23.82 13.76 -17.38
C VAL A 442 -25.15 13.11 -17.00
N SER A 443 -25.12 11.93 -16.41
CA SER A 443 -26.31 11.18 -16.02
C SER A 443 -26.17 10.55 -14.62
N PRO A 444 -27.27 10.37 -13.88
CA PRO A 444 -27.24 9.65 -12.61
C PRO A 444 -26.64 8.24 -12.76
N PRO A 445 -25.89 7.73 -11.78
CA PRO A 445 -25.36 6.37 -11.82
C PRO A 445 -26.46 5.35 -12.11
N ARG A 446 -26.17 4.44 -13.04
CA ARG A 446 -27.09 3.39 -13.48
C ARG A 446 -26.58 2.04 -12.99
N ASP A 447 -27.49 1.13 -12.65
CA ASP A 447 -27.12 -0.25 -12.33
C ASP A 447 -26.53 -0.93 -13.57
N ALA A 448 -25.38 -1.58 -13.40
CA ALA A 448 -24.66 -2.29 -14.46
C ALA A 448 -24.48 -3.78 -14.15
N GLU A 449 -25.11 -4.30 -13.08
CA GLU A 449 -24.94 -5.70 -12.65
C GLU A 449 -25.24 -6.70 -13.78
N ASP A 450 -26.32 -6.48 -14.53
CA ASP A 450 -26.70 -7.34 -15.66
C ASP A 450 -25.82 -7.16 -16.90
N GLU A 451 -25.18 -5.99 -17.07
CA GLU A 451 -24.35 -5.69 -18.26
C GLU A 451 -22.95 -6.29 -18.14
N VAL A 452 -22.34 -6.16 -16.97
CA VAL A 452 -20.97 -6.65 -16.72
C VAL A 452 -20.94 -7.96 -15.95
N LEU A 453 -22.10 -8.49 -15.55
CA LEU A 453 -22.26 -9.72 -14.76
C LEU A 453 -21.45 -9.69 -13.46
N MET A 454 -21.34 -8.52 -12.83
CA MET A 454 -20.66 -8.35 -11.55
C MET A 454 -21.59 -7.68 -10.55
N PRO A 455 -21.78 -8.26 -9.36
CA PRO A 455 -22.65 -7.68 -8.35
C PRO A 455 -22.10 -6.33 -7.89
N HIS A 456 -22.98 -5.43 -7.48
CA HIS A 456 -22.65 -4.09 -6.98
C HIS A 456 -21.87 -3.24 -8.00
N SER A 457 -22.07 -3.50 -9.29
CA SER A 457 -21.50 -2.68 -10.34
C SER A 457 -22.46 -1.58 -10.80
N ILE A 458 -21.90 -0.43 -11.15
CA ILE A 458 -22.63 0.72 -11.66
C ILE A 458 -21.92 1.27 -12.90
N ALA A 459 -22.68 1.88 -13.79
CA ALA A 459 -22.19 2.68 -14.89
C ALA A 459 -22.34 4.17 -14.54
N VAL A 460 -21.26 4.95 -14.72
CA VAL A 460 -21.23 6.39 -14.51
C VAL A 460 -20.71 7.07 -15.77
N ASP A 461 -21.49 7.96 -16.36
CA ASP A 461 -21.09 8.71 -17.55
C ASP A 461 -20.49 10.08 -17.17
N PHE A 462 -19.20 10.25 -17.42
CA PHE A 462 -18.46 11.50 -17.18
C PHE A 462 -18.38 12.39 -18.44
N GLY A 463 -19.17 12.11 -19.48
CA GLY A 463 -19.21 12.84 -20.74
C GLY A 463 -18.13 12.44 -21.76
N ALA A 464 -17.05 11.80 -21.29
CA ALA A 464 -16.03 11.17 -22.14
C ALA A 464 -16.36 9.70 -22.48
N GLY A 465 -17.53 9.22 -22.06
CA GLY A 465 -17.98 7.85 -22.16
C GLY A 465 -18.32 7.23 -20.79
N GLU A 466 -19.05 6.13 -20.83
CA GLU A 466 -19.43 5.38 -19.64
C GLU A 466 -18.22 4.71 -19.00
N CYS A 467 -18.11 4.87 -17.69
CA CYS A 467 -17.14 4.20 -16.86
C CYS A 467 -17.86 3.21 -15.94
N TYR A 468 -17.43 1.96 -15.95
CA TYR A 468 -18.01 0.94 -15.08
C TYR A 468 -17.19 0.84 -13.79
N MET A 469 -17.89 0.86 -12.65
CA MET A 469 -17.30 0.77 -11.32
C MET A 469 -17.93 -0.41 -10.57
N TYR A 470 -17.10 -1.21 -9.92
CA TYR A 470 -17.51 -2.32 -9.07
C TYR A 470 -17.05 -2.06 -7.64
N PHE A 471 -17.92 -2.37 -6.67
CA PHE A 471 -17.64 -2.21 -5.25
C PHE A 471 -17.72 -3.56 -4.53
N ASP A 472 -16.85 -3.76 -3.54
CA ASP A 472 -16.81 -5.01 -2.76
C ASP A 472 -18.06 -5.23 -1.88
N SER A 473 -18.93 -4.21 -1.72
CA SER A 473 -20.18 -4.33 -0.96
C SER A 473 -21.29 -3.39 -1.46
N ALA A 474 -22.54 -3.83 -1.31
CA ALA A 474 -23.72 -3.02 -1.59
C ALA A 474 -23.76 -1.71 -0.78
N SER A 475 -23.33 -1.75 0.48
CA SER A 475 -23.28 -0.54 1.33
C SER A 475 -22.32 0.51 0.78
N MET A 476 -21.17 0.09 0.23
CA MET A 476 -20.20 1.01 -0.36
C MET A 476 -20.70 1.59 -1.68
N ARG A 477 -21.34 0.77 -2.52
CA ARG A 477 -22.04 1.22 -3.73
C ARG A 477 -23.08 2.30 -3.40
N GLN A 478 -23.98 2.05 -2.45
CA GLN A 478 -25.03 2.99 -2.06
C GLN A 478 -24.47 4.30 -1.49
N ALA A 479 -23.42 4.21 -0.67
CA ALA A 479 -22.75 5.40 -0.14
C ALA A 479 -22.14 6.25 -1.27
N PHE A 480 -21.55 5.60 -2.28
CA PHE A 480 -21.00 6.28 -3.45
C PHE A 480 -22.10 6.94 -4.30
N GLU A 481 -23.17 6.23 -4.61
CA GLU A 481 -24.33 6.78 -5.33
C GLU A 481 -24.91 8.00 -4.60
N ALA A 482 -24.98 7.99 -3.27
CA ALA A 482 -25.44 9.12 -2.47
C ALA A 482 -24.51 10.35 -2.58
N GLU A 483 -23.19 10.15 -2.60
CA GLU A 483 -22.24 11.26 -2.82
C GLU A 483 -22.31 11.81 -4.25
N VAL A 484 -22.49 10.93 -5.25
CA VAL A 484 -22.72 11.37 -6.64
C VAL A 484 -24.02 12.18 -6.76
N ALA A 485 -25.10 11.74 -6.12
CA ALA A 485 -26.36 12.47 -6.14
C ALA A 485 -26.23 13.87 -5.50
N LYS A 486 -25.48 13.99 -4.40
CA LYS A 486 -25.16 15.29 -3.77
C LYS A 486 -24.36 16.18 -4.72
N ALA A 487 -23.36 15.63 -5.39
CA ALA A 487 -22.52 16.33 -6.36
C ALA A 487 -23.33 16.86 -7.55
N ILE A 488 -24.22 16.04 -8.11
CA ILE A 488 -25.13 16.44 -9.21
C ILE A 488 -26.08 17.55 -8.74
N ALA A 489 -26.67 17.42 -7.55
CA ALA A 489 -27.55 18.44 -7.00
C ALA A 489 -26.81 19.78 -6.78
N ALA A 490 -25.59 19.74 -6.25
CA ALA A 490 -24.76 20.92 -6.04
C ALA A 490 -24.30 21.59 -7.35
N ALA A 491 -24.21 20.86 -8.46
CA ALA A 491 -23.89 21.40 -9.78
C ALA A 491 -25.10 22.04 -10.49
N ALA A 492 -26.32 21.74 -10.02
CA ALA A 492 -27.56 22.30 -10.57
C ALA A 492 -27.98 23.63 -9.91
N GLU A 493 -27.43 23.94 -8.73
CA GLU A 493 -27.53 25.24 -8.05
C GLU A 493 -26.55 26.26 -8.63
#